data_AF-A0A3N4J579-F1
#
_entry.id   AF-A0A3N4J579-F1
#
_cell.length_a   1.000
_cell.length_b   1.000
_cell.length_c   1.000
_cell.angle_alpha   90.00
_cell.angle_beta   90.00
_cell.angle_gamma   90.00
#
_symmetry.space_group_name_H-M   'P 1'
#
loop_
_entity.id
_entity.type
_entity.pdbx_description
1 polymer ?
#
loop_
_entity_poly.entity_id
_entity_poly.type
_entity_poly.pdbx_seq_one_letter_code
_entity_poly.pdbx_strand_id
1 'polypeptide(L)'
;MHTLENHLRLLDPYSPYLQWFEGEVDDGKRTQHFFYRNILDCVRYLLRQIAYRDDLVYMPRCEYDQNGDRIYAKMHTADWWWDVQDTLPRGATLVPIIGMSDQTHLTNFSGDKKAWPVYITTGNLLSTRRNRPGSMAVLLLALLPVPPKFPQSSSADNLQRQINAGTLQGVFELILSPLQDAALDGVSIDCVDRKVRQCFPILSVWVADHMENVALQRTRNQGLRRDMNTTFDALGITMGRNVFHGLQQVSAPDLHKPDLLHTVYLGLFKHMMDWVQGFLKKHA
;
A
#
# COMPACT_ATOMS: atom_id res chain seq x y z
N MET A 1 16.30 -19.70 6.34
CA MET A 1 15.82 -19.09 5.07
C MET A 1 14.48 -19.70 4.63
N HIS A 2 14.27 -21.01 4.79
CA HIS A 2 13.05 -21.75 4.39
C HIS A 2 11.71 -21.44 5.09
N THR A 3 11.67 -20.68 6.18
CA THR A 3 10.41 -20.53 6.94
C THR A 3 9.47 -19.47 6.37
N LEU A 4 9.94 -18.26 6.03
CA LEU A 4 9.04 -17.19 5.58
C LEU A 4 8.46 -17.42 4.17
N GLU A 5 9.25 -17.98 3.26
CA GLU A 5 8.82 -18.29 1.88
C GLU A 5 7.74 -19.39 1.86
N ASN A 6 7.88 -20.41 2.72
CA ASN A 6 6.85 -21.43 2.91
C ASN A 6 5.58 -20.85 3.56
N HIS A 7 5.71 -19.89 4.48
CA HIS A 7 4.56 -19.18 5.06
C HIS A 7 3.86 -18.29 4.04
N LEU A 8 4.60 -17.62 3.16
CA LEU A 8 4.02 -16.84 2.06
C LEU A 8 3.20 -17.72 1.13
N ARG A 9 3.70 -18.89 0.72
CA ARG A 9 2.93 -19.85 -0.10
C ARG A 9 1.66 -20.36 0.58
N LEU A 10 1.69 -20.47 1.90
CA LEU A 10 0.57 -20.90 2.75
C LEU A 10 -0.48 -19.78 2.98
N LEU A 11 -0.03 -18.53 3.06
CA LEU A 11 -0.85 -17.34 3.29
C LEU A 11 -1.48 -16.77 2.02
N ASP A 12 -1.04 -17.24 0.85
CA ASP A 12 -1.30 -16.59 -0.42
C ASP A 12 -2.27 -17.36 -1.32
N PRO A 13 -3.60 -17.13 -1.18
CA PRO A 13 -4.58 -17.68 -2.11
C PRO A 13 -4.46 -17.09 -3.53
N TYR A 14 -3.61 -16.07 -3.72
CA TYR A 14 -3.39 -15.36 -4.98
C TYR A 14 -2.16 -15.83 -5.73
N SER A 15 -1.38 -16.77 -5.18
CA SER A 15 -0.12 -17.25 -5.77
C SER A 15 -0.23 -17.76 -7.22
N PRO A 16 -1.37 -18.27 -7.73
CA PRO A 16 -1.50 -18.59 -9.16
C PRO A 16 -1.58 -17.36 -10.07
N TYR A 17 -1.87 -16.17 -9.52
CA TYR A 17 -2.18 -14.95 -10.26
C TYR A 17 -1.23 -13.78 -9.96
N LEU A 18 -0.59 -13.79 -8.78
CA LEU A 18 0.28 -12.73 -8.29
C LEU A 18 1.62 -13.33 -7.85
N GLN A 19 2.70 -12.81 -8.41
CA GLN A 19 4.05 -13.27 -8.12
C GLN A 19 4.69 -12.46 -6.99
N TRP A 20 5.39 -13.16 -6.10
CA TRP A 20 6.27 -12.55 -5.11
C TRP A 20 7.66 -12.29 -5.68
N PHE A 21 8.19 -11.12 -5.35
CA PHE A 21 9.57 -10.72 -5.54
C PHE A 21 10.24 -10.61 -4.18
N GLU A 22 11.52 -10.95 -4.14
CA GLU A 22 12.37 -10.79 -2.96
C GLU A 22 13.29 -9.60 -3.19
N GLY A 23 13.36 -8.71 -2.20
CA GLY A 23 14.31 -7.61 -2.16
C GLY A 23 15.19 -7.73 -0.92
N GLU A 24 16.37 -7.13 -0.99
CA GLU A 24 17.33 -7.11 0.09
C GLU A 24 17.67 -5.65 0.40
N VAL A 25 17.76 -5.33 1.69
CA VAL A 25 18.20 -4.00 2.12
C VAL A 25 19.22 -4.10 3.24
N ASP A 26 20.31 -3.36 3.10
CA ASP A 26 21.38 -3.26 4.09
C ASP A 26 21.30 -1.89 4.80
N ASP A 27 21.19 -1.92 6.12
CA ASP A 27 21.18 -0.73 6.98
C ASP A 27 22.58 -0.39 7.55
N GLY A 28 23.62 -0.97 6.97
CA GLY A 28 25.03 -0.84 7.39
C GLY A 28 25.39 -1.67 8.63
N LYS A 29 24.42 -2.33 9.26
CA LYS A 29 24.64 -3.29 10.35
C LYS A 29 24.09 -4.66 10.02
N ARG A 30 23.01 -4.72 9.25
CA ARG A 30 22.28 -5.95 8.93
C ARG A 30 21.67 -5.84 7.54
N THR A 31 21.89 -6.90 6.78
CA THR A 31 21.09 -7.28 5.63
C THR A 31 19.73 -7.81 6.08
N GLN A 32 18.65 -7.26 5.54
CA GLN A 32 17.28 -7.69 5.78
C GLN A 32 16.58 -7.97 4.45
N HIS A 33 15.96 -9.14 4.37
CA HIS A 33 15.13 -9.52 3.22
C HIS A 33 13.70 -9.03 3.41
N PHE A 34 13.07 -8.61 2.33
CA PHE A 34 11.67 -8.24 2.27
C PHE A 34 11.02 -8.87 1.03
N PHE A 35 9.71 -9.03 1.09
CA PHE A 35 8.94 -9.62 -0.02
C PHE A 35 7.90 -8.61 -0.47
N TYR A 36 7.71 -8.49 -1.79
CA TYR A 36 6.73 -7.57 -2.37
C TYR A 36 6.16 -8.11 -3.67
N ARG A 37 5.09 -7.49 -4.15
CA ARG A 37 4.47 -7.79 -5.45
C ARG A 37 4.51 -6.58 -6.35
N ASN A 38 4.39 -6.83 -7.65
CA ASN A 38 4.09 -5.76 -8.59
C ASN A 38 2.70 -5.18 -8.28
N ILE A 39 2.66 -3.90 -7.91
CA ILE A 39 1.42 -3.23 -7.54
C ILE A 39 0.42 -3.12 -8.71
N LEU A 40 0.89 -2.99 -9.95
CA LEU A 40 0.01 -2.95 -11.13
C LEU A 40 -0.64 -4.31 -11.39
N ASP A 41 0.05 -5.41 -11.11
CA ASP A 41 -0.56 -6.75 -11.23
C ASP A 41 -1.64 -6.96 -10.17
N CYS A 42 -1.43 -6.47 -8.95
CA CYS A 42 -2.47 -6.44 -7.92
C CYS A 42 -3.68 -5.60 -8.38
N VAL A 43 -3.46 -4.45 -9.01
CA VAL A 43 -4.55 -3.60 -9.55
C VAL A 43 -5.29 -4.32 -10.68
N ARG A 44 -4.58 -4.92 -11.64
CA ARG A 44 -5.17 -5.72 -12.71
C ARG A 44 -5.98 -6.87 -12.16
N TYR A 45 -5.45 -7.57 -11.15
CA TYR A 45 -6.17 -8.63 -10.48
C TYR A 45 -7.51 -8.14 -9.95
N LEU A 46 -7.52 -7.06 -9.15
CA LEU A 46 -8.75 -6.52 -8.56
C LEU A 46 -9.79 -6.11 -9.61
N LEU A 47 -9.39 -5.46 -10.71
CA LEU A 47 -10.32 -4.97 -11.74
C LEU A 47 -10.86 -6.08 -12.66
N ARG A 48 -10.21 -7.25 -12.70
CA ARG A 48 -10.58 -8.40 -13.55
C ARG A 48 -11.51 -9.40 -12.87
N GLN A 49 -11.70 -9.32 -11.56
CA GLN A 49 -12.46 -10.34 -10.83
C GLN A 49 -13.94 -10.34 -11.21
N ILE A 50 -14.40 -11.47 -11.76
CA ILE A 50 -15.83 -11.73 -12.06
C ILE A 50 -16.69 -11.54 -10.81
N ALA A 51 -16.17 -11.91 -9.63
CA ALA A 51 -16.85 -11.77 -8.36
C ALA A 51 -17.17 -10.32 -7.97
N TYR A 52 -16.56 -9.33 -8.63
CA TYR A 52 -16.76 -7.89 -8.36
C TYR A 52 -17.51 -7.17 -9.49
N ARG A 53 -18.03 -7.89 -10.48
CA ARG A 53 -18.67 -7.30 -11.68
C ARG A 53 -19.68 -6.21 -11.33
N ASP A 54 -20.57 -6.49 -10.39
CA ASP A 54 -21.67 -5.59 -10.01
C ASP A 54 -21.27 -4.56 -8.95
N ASP A 55 -20.04 -4.69 -8.41
CA ASP A 55 -19.51 -3.89 -7.31
C ASP A 55 -18.39 -2.92 -7.77
N LEU A 56 -18.04 -2.90 -9.06
CA LEU A 56 -17.00 -2.03 -9.61
C LEU A 56 -17.58 -0.76 -10.25
N VAL A 57 -17.02 0.38 -9.87
CA VAL A 57 -17.35 1.71 -10.39
C VAL A 57 -16.14 2.29 -11.10
N TYR A 58 -16.33 2.77 -12.33
CA TYR A 58 -15.25 3.25 -13.21
C TYR A 58 -15.26 4.76 -13.45
N MET A 59 -16.24 5.48 -12.92
CA MET A 59 -16.37 6.92 -13.12
C MET A 59 -17.01 7.58 -11.90
N PRO A 60 -16.68 8.84 -11.63
CA PRO A 60 -17.29 9.58 -10.54
C PRO A 60 -18.79 9.81 -10.82
N ARG A 61 -19.58 9.98 -9.76
CA ARG A 61 -21.02 10.26 -9.84
C ARG A 61 -21.42 11.36 -8.89
N CYS A 62 -22.43 12.11 -9.30
CA CYS A 62 -23.08 13.12 -8.50
C CYS A 62 -24.37 12.51 -7.93
N GLU A 63 -24.41 12.27 -6.62
CA GLU A 63 -25.61 11.77 -5.95
C GLU A 63 -26.25 12.89 -5.12
N TYR A 64 -27.57 13.02 -5.19
CA TYR A 64 -28.34 14.02 -4.47
C TYR A 64 -29.47 13.35 -3.71
N ASP A 65 -29.82 13.88 -2.54
CA ASP A 65 -30.97 13.43 -1.78
C ASP A 65 -32.29 14.03 -2.32
N GLN A 66 -33.40 13.76 -1.63
CA GLN A 66 -34.72 14.26 -2.02
C GLN A 66 -34.85 15.78 -1.91
N ASN A 67 -33.99 16.43 -1.12
CA ASN A 67 -33.95 17.88 -0.95
C ASN A 67 -33.04 18.56 -1.99
N GLY A 68 -32.33 17.78 -2.80
CA GLY A 68 -31.32 18.29 -3.73
C GLY A 68 -29.95 18.51 -3.08
N ASP A 69 -29.76 18.04 -1.85
CA ASP A 69 -28.48 18.14 -1.14
C ASP A 69 -27.51 17.06 -1.60
N ARG A 70 -26.22 17.40 -1.63
CA ARG A 70 -25.16 16.53 -2.13
C ARG A 70 -24.87 15.37 -1.17
N ILE A 71 -24.83 14.15 -1.68
CA ILE A 71 -24.51 12.94 -0.91
C ILE A 71 -23.06 12.51 -1.12
N TYR A 72 -22.31 12.44 -0.02
CA TYR A 72 -20.91 11.98 0.02
C TYR A 72 -20.78 10.66 0.80
N ALA A 73 -21.34 9.57 0.27
CA ALA A 73 -21.35 8.28 0.96
C ALA A 73 -20.22 7.34 0.51
N LYS A 74 -19.65 7.54 -0.68
CA LYS A 74 -18.72 6.62 -1.33
C LYS A 74 -17.58 7.39 -1.98
N MET A 75 -16.52 6.67 -2.33
CA MET A 75 -15.35 7.32 -2.93
C MET A 75 -15.66 7.95 -4.28
N HIS A 76 -16.46 7.30 -5.13
CA HIS A 76 -16.85 7.83 -6.44
C HIS A 76 -17.87 8.97 -6.38
N THR A 77 -18.45 9.26 -5.20
CA THR A 77 -19.32 10.43 -4.99
C THR A 77 -18.56 11.61 -4.40
N ALA A 78 -17.29 11.42 -4.01
CA ALA A 78 -16.43 12.46 -3.47
C ALA A 78 -15.93 13.41 -4.56
N ASP A 79 -15.79 14.69 -4.20
CA ASP A 79 -15.29 15.73 -5.10
C ASP A 79 -13.86 15.42 -5.57
N TRP A 80 -13.02 14.84 -4.71
CA TRP A 80 -11.67 14.41 -5.07
C TRP A 80 -11.63 13.52 -6.32
N TRP A 81 -12.56 12.57 -6.46
CA TRP A 81 -12.57 11.71 -7.65
C TRP A 81 -12.93 12.54 -8.90
N TRP A 82 -13.93 13.41 -8.78
CA TRP A 82 -14.31 14.33 -9.86
C TRP A 82 -13.14 15.21 -10.30
N ASP A 83 -12.49 15.88 -9.35
CA ASP A 83 -11.39 16.81 -9.61
C ASP A 83 -10.22 16.11 -10.29
N VAL A 84 -9.81 14.94 -9.76
CA VAL A 84 -8.72 14.16 -10.34
C VAL A 84 -9.10 13.63 -11.72
N GLN A 85 -10.30 13.10 -11.89
CA GLN A 85 -10.77 12.55 -13.17
C GLN A 85 -10.81 13.61 -14.28
N ASP A 86 -11.08 14.87 -13.96
CA ASP A 86 -11.12 15.99 -14.92
C ASP A 86 -9.70 16.38 -15.40
N THR A 87 -8.67 16.09 -14.61
CA THR A 87 -7.26 16.29 -15.04
C THR A 87 -6.77 15.23 -16.03
N LEU A 88 -7.48 14.10 -16.17
CA LEU A 88 -7.08 12.98 -16.99
C LEU A 88 -7.58 13.12 -18.45
N PRO A 89 -6.92 12.45 -19.43
CA PRO A 89 -7.37 12.45 -20.81
C PRO A 89 -8.82 11.98 -20.97
N ARG A 90 -9.54 12.52 -21.97
CA ARG A 90 -10.92 12.11 -22.24
C ARG A 90 -11.02 10.59 -22.46
N GLY A 91 -11.93 9.95 -21.73
CA GLY A 91 -12.13 8.50 -21.79
C GLY A 91 -11.21 7.69 -20.86
N ALA A 92 -10.30 8.34 -20.14
CA ALA A 92 -9.50 7.74 -19.08
C ALA A 92 -10.37 7.29 -17.91
N THR A 93 -9.91 6.27 -17.20
CA THR A 93 -10.53 5.76 -15.98
C THR A 93 -9.58 5.95 -14.81
N LEU A 94 -9.94 6.79 -13.84
CA LEU A 94 -9.22 6.88 -12.58
C LEU A 94 -9.36 5.56 -11.80
N VAL A 95 -8.24 5.07 -11.28
CA VAL A 95 -8.19 3.91 -10.40
C VAL A 95 -7.60 4.33 -9.04
N PRO A 96 -8.44 4.74 -8.07
CA PRO A 96 -7.91 5.16 -6.79
C PRO A 96 -7.33 3.96 -6.04
N ILE A 97 -6.08 4.07 -5.59
CA ILE A 97 -5.39 3.06 -4.80
C ILE A 97 -5.47 3.43 -3.33
N ILE A 98 -5.86 2.47 -2.50
CA ILE A 98 -5.91 2.60 -1.05
C ILE A 98 -4.84 1.67 -0.49
N GLY A 99 -3.81 2.25 0.12
CA GLY A 99 -2.77 1.52 0.84
C GLY A 99 -3.10 1.40 2.32
N MET A 100 -2.64 0.32 2.94
CA MET A 100 -2.79 0.10 4.38
C MET A 100 -1.53 -0.54 4.93
N SER A 101 -1.15 -0.19 6.15
CA SER A 101 -0.02 -0.82 6.83
C SER A 101 -0.27 -0.84 8.34
N ASP A 102 0.22 -1.90 8.99
CA ASP A 102 0.20 -2.03 10.45
C ASP A 102 1.40 -2.83 10.91
N GLN A 103 2.24 -2.21 11.73
CA GLN A 103 3.42 -2.85 12.27
C GLN A 103 3.01 -3.90 13.31
N THR A 104 3.03 -5.17 12.93
CA THR A 104 2.60 -6.24 13.83
C THR A 104 3.76 -6.99 14.46
N HIS A 105 3.64 -7.20 15.77
CA HIS A 105 4.54 -8.09 16.49
C HIS A 105 4.15 -9.53 16.16
N LEU A 106 4.89 -10.16 15.25
CA LEU A 106 4.86 -11.61 15.06
C LEU A 106 5.54 -12.27 16.27
N THR A 107 4.81 -12.42 17.37
CA THR A 107 5.29 -13.21 18.50
C THR A 107 5.10 -14.69 18.16
N ASN A 108 6.20 -15.45 18.27
CA ASN A 108 6.32 -16.92 18.28
C ASN A 108 6.56 -17.66 16.96
N PHE A 109 7.20 -17.05 15.96
CA PHE A 109 8.00 -17.84 15.02
C PHE A 109 9.45 -17.91 15.50
N SER A 110 10.13 -19.05 15.30
CA SER A 110 11.49 -19.28 15.79
C SER A 110 12.44 -18.12 15.42
N GLY A 111 12.84 -17.36 16.45
CA GLY A 111 13.64 -16.15 16.37
C GLY A 111 12.76 -14.89 16.32
N ASP A 112 13.10 -13.86 17.10
CA ASP A 112 12.47 -12.52 17.27
C ASP A 112 12.20 -11.72 15.95
N LYS A 113 11.56 -12.33 14.95
CA LYS A 113 11.34 -11.75 13.62
C LYS A 113 9.98 -11.09 13.59
N LYS A 114 9.99 -9.77 13.63
CA LYS A 114 8.82 -8.91 13.42
C LYS A 114 8.68 -8.63 11.92
N ALA A 115 7.47 -8.68 11.38
CA ALA A 115 7.18 -8.32 10.00
C ALA A 115 6.16 -7.19 9.97
N TRP A 116 6.25 -6.37 8.93
CA TRP A 116 5.37 -5.23 8.73
C TRP A 116 4.61 -5.43 7.41
N PRO A 117 3.38 -5.95 7.48
CA PRO A 117 2.57 -6.15 6.29
C PRO A 117 2.07 -4.83 5.71
N VAL A 118 2.12 -4.74 4.39
CA VAL A 118 1.53 -3.68 3.58
C VAL A 118 0.44 -4.30 2.72
N TYR A 119 -0.76 -3.73 2.76
CA TYR A 119 -1.91 -4.16 1.99
C TYR A 119 -2.36 -3.08 1.02
N ILE A 120 -3.04 -3.50 -0.04
CA ILE A 120 -3.67 -2.59 -0.99
C ILE A 120 -5.07 -3.05 -1.41
N THR A 121 -5.85 -2.08 -1.85
CA THR A 121 -7.15 -2.27 -2.49
C THR A 121 -7.45 -1.08 -3.41
N THR A 122 -8.59 -1.12 -4.09
CA THR A 122 -9.02 -0.06 -5.00
C THR A 122 -10.30 0.65 -4.52
N GLY A 123 -10.35 1.95 -4.77
CA GLY A 123 -11.53 2.80 -4.61
C GLY A 123 -12.66 2.49 -5.60
N ASN A 124 -12.34 1.85 -6.73
CA ASN A 124 -13.33 1.39 -7.72
C ASN A 124 -14.27 0.34 -7.15
N LEU A 125 -13.81 -0.45 -6.18
CA LEU A 125 -14.65 -1.44 -5.53
C LEU A 125 -15.49 -0.78 -4.44
N LEU A 126 -16.80 -0.99 -4.50
CA LEU A 126 -17.73 -0.50 -3.47
C LEU A 126 -17.31 -0.96 -2.08
N SER A 127 -17.43 -0.05 -1.10
CA SER A 127 -17.05 -0.31 0.30
C SER A 127 -17.81 -1.50 0.90
N THR A 128 -19.06 -1.72 0.50
CA THR A 128 -19.89 -2.88 0.89
C THR A 128 -19.26 -4.20 0.50
N ARG A 129 -18.69 -4.29 -0.70
CA ARG A 129 -17.97 -5.48 -1.16
C ARG A 129 -16.58 -5.56 -0.58
N ARG A 130 -15.86 -4.45 -0.59
CA ARG A 130 -14.47 -4.35 -0.11
C ARG A 130 -14.34 -4.75 1.36
N ASN A 131 -15.29 -4.34 2.19
CA ASN A 131 -15.27 -4.57 3.64
C ASN A 131 -15.87 -5.93 4.04
N ARG A 132 -16.38 -6.72 3.09
CA ARG A 132 -16.96 -8.03 3.39
C ARG A 132 -15.85 -9.06 3.65
N PRO A 133 -15.85 -9.75 4.81
CA PRO A 133 -14.92 -10.85 5.05
C PRO A 133 -14.98 -11.92 3.96
N GLY A 134 -13.82 -12.45 3.56
CA GLY A 134 -13.72 -13.44 2.48
C GLY A 134 -13.99 -12.91 1.06
N SER A 135 -14.23 -11.61 0.89
CA SER A 135 -14.38 -11.01 -0.45
C SER A 135 -13.09 -11.01 -1.26
N MET A 136 -11.93 -11.21 -0.60
CA MET A 136 -10.59 -11.16 -1.20
C MET A 136 -10.27 -9.82 -1.88
N ALA A 137 -10.96 -8.75 -1.45
CA ALA A 137 -10.87 -7.41 -2.03
C ALA A 137 -9.64 -6.61 -1.57
N VAL A 138 -8.89 -7.12 -0.59
CA VAL A 138 -7.67 -6.51 -0.06
C VAL A 138 -6.54 -7.52 -0.22
N LEU A 139 -5.46 -7.07 -0.86
CA LEU A 139 -4.32 -7.89 -1.23
C LEU A 139 -3.13 -7.52 -0.35
N LEU A 140 -2.41 -8.52 0.14
CA LEU A 140 -1.09 -8.30 0.72
C LEU A 140 -0.12 -7.91 -0.40
N LEU A 141 0.41 -6.70 -0.34
CA LEU A 141 1.35 -6.14 -1.31
C LEU A 141 2.80 -6.48 -0.93
N ALA A 142 3.14 -6.33 0.36
CA ALA A 142 4.50 -6.54 0.83
C ALA A 142 4.55 -7.01 2.29
N LEU A 143 5.64 -7.69 2.63
CA LEU A 143 6.07 -7.99 3.99
C LEU A 143 7.44 -7.34 4.21
N LEU A 144 7.43 -6.21 4.91
CA LEU A 144 8.63 -5.43 5.18
C LEU A 144 9.31 -5.89 6.48
N PRO A 145 10.64 -5.78 6.59
CA PRO A 145 11.34 -5.99 7.84
C PRO A 145 10.98 -4.87 8.82
N VAL A 146 10.81 -5.23 10.10
CA VAL A 146 10.63 -4.24 11.15
C VAL A 146 11.99 -3.73 11.62
N PRO A 147 12.27 -2.42 11.51
CA PRO A 147 13.52 -1.88 11.99
C PRO A 147 13.64 -2.08 13.52
N PRO A 148 14.83 -2.41 14.04
CA PRO A 148 15.04 -2.57 15.47
C PRO A 148 14.65 -1.30 16.25
N LYS A 149 13.96 -1.48 17.39
CA LYS A 149 13.66 -0.39 18.33
C LYS A 149 14.95 -0.04 19.08
N PHE A 150 15.56 1.10 18.78
CA PHE A 150 16.70 1.61 19.54
C PHE A 150 16.21 2.48 20.72
N PRO A 151 16.88 2.46 21.89
CA PRO A 151 16.60 3.39 23.00
C PRO A 151 16.98 4.84 22.64
N GLN A 152 16.35 5.85 23.26
CA GLN A 152 16.65 7.29 23.01
C GLN A 152 17.86 7.74 23.85
N SER A 153 18.91 6.93 23.91
CA SER A 153 19.99 7.11 24.87
C SER A 153 21.26 7.69 24.26
N SER A 154 21.50 7.53 22.96
CA SER A 154 22.77 7.95 22.34
C SER A 154 22.63 8.58 20.95
N SER A 155 23.67 9.32 20.55
CA SER A 155 23.81 9.87 19.19
C SER A 155 23.92 8.76 18.13
N ALA A 156 24.54 7.63 18.46
CA ALA A 156 24.62 6.45 17.60
C ALA A 156 23.25 5.79 17.38
N ASP A 157 22.39 5.79 18.40
CA ASP A 157 21.01 5.30 18.29
C ASP A 157 20.17 6.21 17.37
N ASN A 158 20.40 7.53 17.41
CA ASN A 158 19.72 8.48 16.54
C ASN A 158 20.13 8.31 15.07
N LEU A 159 21.43 8.11 14.79
CA LEU A 159 21.92 7.86 13.43
C LEU A 159 21.34 6.56 12.87
N GLN A 160 21.31 5.47 13.66
CA GLN A 160 20.74 4.21 13.18
C GLN A 160 19.24 4.32 12.88
N ARG A 161 18.48 5.07 13.68
CA ARG A 161 17.06 5.33 13.36
C ARG A 161 16.90 6.07 12.04
N GLN A 162 17.79 7.00 11.72
CA GLN A 162 17.76 7.71 10.44
C GLN A 162 18.05 6.77 9.28
N ILE A 163 19.06 5.91 9.40
CA ILE A 163 19.38 4.91 8.38
C ILE A 163 18.18 3.99 8.15
N ASN A 164 17.62 3.43 9.23
CA ASN A 164 16.45 2.56 9.16
C ASN A 164 15.23 3.24 8.52
N ALA A 165 15.02 4.52 8.81
CA ALA A 165 13.96 5.30 8.18
C ALA A 165 14.23 5.50 6.68
N GLY A 166 15.45 5.87 6.28
CA GLY A 166 15.83 6.01 4.87
C GLY A 166 15.72 4.71 4.08
N THR A 167 16.15 3.60 4.68
CA THR A 167 15.95 2.23 4.17
C THR A 167 14.47 1.94 3.90
N LEU A 168 13.58 2.20 4.86
CA LEU A 168 12.15 2.00 4.67
C LEU A 168 11.58 2.88 3.56
N GLN A 169 12.01 4.15 3.48
CA GLN A 169 11.59 5.07 2.42
C GLN A 169 11.96 4.51 1.05
N GLY A 170 13.20 4.03 0.87
CA GLY A 170 13.64 3.42 -0.38
C GLY A 170 12.87 2.14 -0.74
N VAL A 171 12.51 1.33 0.25
CA VAL A 171 11.69 0.13 0.01
C VAL A 171 10.28 0.49 -0.44
N PHE A 172 9.63 1.48 0.18
CA PHE A 172 8.33 1.94 -0.29
C PHE A 172 8.41 2.61 -1.67
N GLU A 173 9.45 3.37 -1.95
CA GLU A 173 9.68 3.97 -3.27
C GLU A 173 9.79 2.89 -4.35
N LEU A 174 10.54 1.81 -4.09
CA LEU A 174 10.61 0.64 -4.98
C LEU A 174 9.24 0.00 -5.23
N ILE A 175 8.45 -0.21 -4.18
CA ILE A 175 7.16 -0.90 -4.26
C ILE A 175 6.10 -0.04 -4.97
N LEU A 176 6.15 1.28 -4.76
CA LEU A 176 5.17 2.23 -5.31
C LEU A 176 5.61 2.89 -6.61
N SER A 177 6.88 2.75 -7.04
CA SER A 177 7.38 3.33 -8.29
C SER A 177 6.55 2.96 -9.51
N PRO A 178 5.98 1.74 -9.67
CA PRO A 178 5.16 1.44 -10.84
C PRO A 178 3.87 2.27 -10.91
N LEU A 179 3.40 2.85 -9.80
CA LEU A 179 2.28 3.79 -9.81
C LEU A 179 2.67 5.17 -10.35
N GLN A 180 3.93 5.59 -10.23
CA GLN A 180 4.37 6.91 -10.71
C GLN A 180 4.23 6.97 -12.23
N ASP A 181 4.77 5.98 -12.93
CA ASP A 181 4.69 5.88 -14.39
C ASP A 181 3.23 5.67 -14.83
N ALA A 182 2.49 4.79 -14.15
CA ALA A 182 1.10 4.50 -14.49
C ALA A 182 0.13 5.66 -14.21
N ALA A 183 0.45 6.56 -13.28
CA ALA A 183 -0.32 7.78 -13.02
C ALA A 183 -0.10 8.85 -14.11
N LEU A 184 1.04 8.81 -14.82
CA LEU A 184 1.37 9.73 -15.90
C LEU A 184 0.87 9.23 -17.26
N ASP A 185 1.26 8.01 -17.62
CA ASP A 185 1.01 7.46 -18.96
C ASP A 185 -0.31 6.68 -19.04
N GLY A 186 -0.84 6.28 -17.88
CA GLY A 186 -1.92 5.31 -17.79
C GLY A 186 -1.46 3.90 -18.17
N VAL A 187 -2.31 2.93 -17.89
CA VAL A 187 -2.08 1.52 -18.19
C VAL A 187 -3.35 0.91 -18.78
N SER A 188 -3.20 0.15 -19.86
CA SER A 188 -4.32 -0.58 -20.46
C SER A 188 -4.70 -1.77 -19.57
N ILE A 189 -5.95 -1.82 -19.12
CA ILE A 189 -6.47 -2.90 -18.27
C ILE A 189 -7.77 -3.45 -18.84
N ASP A 190 -7.80 -4.77 -19.04
CA ASP A 190 -9.03 -5.52 -19.25
C ASP A 190 -9.85 -5.50 -17.97
N CYS A 191 -11.03 -4.91 -17.99
CA CYS A 191 -11.92 -4.93 -16.84
C CYS A 191 -12.91 -6.10 -16.91
N VAL A 192 -13.48 -6.46 -15.77
CA VAL A 192 -14.44 -7.57 -15.65
C VAL A 192 -15.67 -7.46 -16.56
N ASP A 193 -16.05 -6.25 -16.96
CA ASP A 193 -17.16 -5.98 -17.88
C ASP A 193 -16.77 -6.16 -19.36
N ARG A 194 -15.63 -6.79 -19.62
CA ARG A 194 -15.06 -7.10 -20.95
C ARG A 194 -14.68 -5.86 -21.77
N LYS A 195 -14.50 -4.71 -21.11
CA LYS A 195 -13.98 -3.50 -21.75
C LYS A 195 -12.53 -3.30 -21.38
N VAL A 196 -11.74 -2.93 -22.37
CA VAL A 196 -10.37 -2.46 -22.17
C VAL A 196 -10.43 -0.97 -21.88
N ARG A 197 -9.79 -0.54 -20.79
CA ARG A 197 -9.76 0.88 -20.38
C ARG A 197 -8.32 1.35 -20.25
N GLN A 198 -8.09 2.61 -20.61
CA GLN A 198 -6.89 3.32 -20.18
C GLN A 198 -7.10 3.75 -18.73
N CYS A 199 -6.49 3.00 -17.81
CA CYS A 199 -6.63 3.20 -16.38
C CYS A 199 -5.46 4.02 -15.84
N PHE A 200 -5.73 4.92 -14.90
CA PHE A 200 -4.72 5.73 -14.22
C PHE A 200 -4.76 5.39 -12.72
N PRO A 201 -3.93 4.43 -12.26
CA PRO A 201 -3.79 4.10 -10.86
C PRO A 201 -3.15 5.26 -10.08
N ILE A 202 -3.88 5.86 -9.15
CA ILE A 202 -3.38 6.99 -8.35
C ILE A 202 -3.58 6.67 -6.87
N LEU A 203 -2.51 6.80 -6.08
CA LEU A 203 -2.61 6.63 -4.63
C LEU A 203 -3.50 7.72 -4.04
N SER A 204 -4.54 7.31 -3.33
CA SER A 204 -5.60 8.20 -2.84
C SER A 204 -5.63 8.30 -1.32
N VAL A 205 -5.40 7.18 -0.64
CA VAL A 205 -5.51 7.07 0.82
C VAL A 205 -4.46 6.08 1.32
N TRP A 206 -3.86 6.40 2.47
CA TRP A 206 -3.02 5.50 3.24
C TRP A 206 -3.60 5.32 4.64
N VAL A 207 -3.88 4.08 5.02
CA VAL A 207 -4.48 3.69 6.29
C VAL A 207 -3.38 3.13 7.19
N ALA A 208 -3.02 3.87 8.24
CA ALA A 208 -2.05 3.44 9.22
C ALA A 208 -2.35 4.10 10.57
N ASP A 209 -1.74 3.62 11.66
CA ASP A 209 -1.84 4.32 12.95
C ASP A 209 -1.12 5.68 12.92
N HIS A 210 -1.32 6.51 13.94
CA HIS A 210 -0.76 7.85 13.97
C HIS A 210 0.78 7.84 13.97
N MET A 211 1.40 6.95 14.74
CA MET A 211 2.87 6.90 14.88
C MET A 211 3.52 6.43 13.57
N GLU A 212 2.87 5.50 12.89
CA GLU A 212 3.27 4.94 11.62
C GLU A 212 3.11 5.95 10.48
N ASN A 213 1.99 6.68 10.43
CA ASN A 213 1.82 7.80 9.51
C ASN A 213 2.93 8.85 9.69
N VAL A 214 3.27 9.20 10.94
CA VAL A 214 4.38 10.13 11.22
C VAL A 214 5.73 9.58 10.73
N ALA A 215 5.94 8.26 10.82
CA ALA A 215 7.16 7.63 10.31
C ALA A 215 7.22 7.61 8.77
N LEU A 216 6.10 7.33 8.10
CA LEU A 216 6.00 7.28 6.64
C LEU A 216 6.07 8.68 6.01
N GLN A 217 5.38 9.67 6.60
CA GLN A 217 5.31 11.05 6.10
C GLN A 217 6.52 11.91 6.50
N ARG A 218 7.58 11.31 7.06
CA ARG A 218 8.69 12.05 7.65
C ARG A 218 9.50 12.80 6.59
N THR A 219 9.19 14.07 6.38
CA THR A 219 9.98 14.98 5.55
C THR A 219 11.06 15.64 6.40
N ARG A 220 12.35 15.29 6.23
CA ARG A 220 13.43 16.24 6.61
C ARG A 220 14.79 15.96 5.98
N ASN A 221 15.22 16.97 5.22
CA ASN A 221 16.59 17.40 4.93
C ASN A 221 17.50 17.32 6.16
N GLN A 222 18.28 16.25 6.33
CA GLN A 222 19.61 16.31 6.94
C GLN A 222 20.46 15.23 6.26
N GLY A 223 21.54 15.66 5.61
CA GLY A 223 22.36 14.82 4.75
C GLY A 223 22.83 13.53 5.42
N LEU A 224 22.34 12.40 4.90
CA LEU A 224 22.96 11.09 5.12
C LEU A 224 24.19 10.98 4.20
N ARG A 225 25.24 10.31 4.70
CA ARG A 225 26.51 10.10 3.98
C ARG A 225 26.27 9.48 2.60
N ARG A 226 26.95 10.04 1.59
CA ARG A 226 26.99 9.60 0.18
C ARG A 226 27.46 8.14 -0.02
N ASP A 227 27.97 7.49 1.02
CA ASP A 227 28.61 6.18 0.91
C ASP A 227 27.62 5.00 0.87
N MET A 228 26.32 5.21 1.19
CA MET A 228 25.25 4.20 1.03
C MET A 228 24.68 4.14 -0.39
N ASN A 229 25.09 5.02 -1.29
CA ASN A 229 24.51 5.15 -2.63
C ASN A 229 24.72 3.91 -3.53
N THR A 230 25.73 3.08 -3.30
CA THR A 230 26.10 2.03 -4.26
C THR A 230 25.08 0.90 -4.42
N THR A 231 24.32 0.55 -3.37
CA THR A 231 23.31 -0.52 -3.44
C THR A 231 21.95 -0.01 -3.92
N PHE A 232 21.63 1.25 -3.60
CA PHE A 232 20.37 1.89 -3.99
C PHE A 232 20.43 2.47 -5.41
N ASP A 233 21.59 2.95 -5.88
CA ASP A 233 21.81 3.40 -7.26
C ASP A 233 21.67 2.23 -8.24
N ALA A 234 22.06 1.02 -7.85
CA ALA A 234 21.87 -0.20 -8.65
C ALA A 234 20.38 -0.58 -8.83
N LEU A 235 19.50 -0.07 -7.97
CA LEU A 235 18.04 -0.22 -8.02
C LEU A 235 17.32 1.08 -8.44
N GLY A 236 18.05 2.16 -8.74
CA GLY A 236 17.50 3.46 -9.15
C GLY A 236 16.84 4.31 -8.05
N ILE A 237 17.12 4.04 -6.76
CA ILE A 237 16.44 4.64 -5.61
C ILE A 237 17.18 5.90 -5.14
N THR A 238 16.51 7.06 -5.12
CA THR A 238 17.13 8.34 -4.73
C THR A 238 16.76 8.71 -3.29
N MET A 239 17.71 8.56 -2.34
CA MET A 239 17.46 8.92 -0.94
C MET A 239 17.21 10.41 -0.71
N GLY A 240 16.23 10.74 0.14
CA GLY A 240 16.01 12.09 0.68
C GLY A 240 14.63 12.70 0.44
N ARG A 241 13.69 11.94 -0.15
CA ARG A 241 12.31 12.38 -0.40
C ARG A 241 11.31 11.55 0.44
N ASN A 242 10.18 12.15 0.79
CA ASN A 242 9.07 11.46 1.46
C ASN A 242 8.50 10.39 0.50
N VAL A 243 8.06 9.23 1.02
CA VAL A 243 7.52 8.08 0.26
C VAL A 243 6.52 8.50 -0.81
N PHE A 244 5.72 9.52 -0.50
CA PHE A 244 4.66 10.00 -1.37
C PHE A 244 5.11 11.13 -2.33
N HIS A 245 6.33 11.64 -2.18
CA HIS A 245 6.86 12.83 -2.88
C HIS A 245 7.35 12.53 -4.33
N GLY A 246 6.89 11.44 -4.92
CA GLY A 246 6.96 11.17 -6.37
C GLY A 246 5.58 10.85 -6.98
N LEU A 247 4.55 10.69 -6.14
CA LEU A 247 3.19 10.42 -6.59
C LEU A 247 2.52 11.76 -6.88
N GLN A 248 2.36 12.07 -8.17
CA GLN A 248 1.64 13.27 -8.57
C GLN A 248 0.22 13.26 -7.97
N GLN A 249 -0.26 14.45 -7.57
CA GLN A 249 -1.58 14.66 -6.95
C GLN A 249 -1.75 14.08 -5.53
N VAL A 250 -0.66 13.63 -4.89
CA VAL A 250 -0.62 13.25 -3.48
C VAL A 250 0.09 14.31 -2.67
N SER A 251 -0.65 15.14 -1.94
CA SER A 251 -0.07 15.97 -0.89
C SER A 251 -0.18 15.20 0.42
N ALA A 252 0.95 14.85 1.03
CA ALA A 252 1.01 14.12 2.30
C ALA A 252 0.14 14.71 3.44
N PRO A 253 -0.04 16.05 3.57
CA PRO A 253 -1.02 16.62 4.50
C PRO A 253 -2.49 16.54 4.02
N ASP A 254 -2.75 16.41 2.72
CA ASP A 254 -4.09 16.30 2.13
C ASP A 254 -4.56 14.84 1.93
N LEU A 255 -3.73 13.87 2.31
CA LEU A 255 -4.15 12.48 2.43
C LEU A 255 -5.33 12.42 3.40
N HIS A 256 -6.51 12.15 2.85
CA HIS A 256 -7.75 12.15 3.60
C HIS A 256 -7.62 11.24 4.83
N LYS A 257 -7.81 11.81 6.03
CA LYS A 257 -7.93 11.09 7.30
C LYS A 257 -9.38 11.10 7.82
N PRO A 258 -10.36 10.47 7.15
CA PRO A 258 -11.73 10.54 7.63
C PRO A 258 -12.05 9.40 8.59
N ASP A 259 -12.82 9.71 9.64
CA ASP A 259 -13.38 8.83 10.67
C ASP A 259 -14.07 7.54 10.16
N LEU A 260 -14.37 7.43 8.86
CA LEU A 260 -14.78 6.17 8.20
C LEU A 260 -13.70 5.07 8.25
N LEU A 261 -12.45 5.44 8.54
CA LEU A 261 -11.35 4.52 8.83
C LEU A 261 -11.70 3.60 10.01
N HIS A 262 -12.51 4.05 10.98
CA HIS A 262 -12.91 3.25 12.13
C HIS A 262 -13.64 1.95 11.72
N THR A 263 -14.48 2.00 10.68
CA THR A 263 -15.21 0.82 10.17
C THR A 263 -14.32 -0.09 9.33
N VAL A 264 -13.42 0.47 8.52
CA VAL A 264 -12.46 -0.32 7.72
C VAL A 264 -11.40 -0.97 8.63
N TYR A 265 -10.93 -0.23 9.62
CA TYR A 265 -9.94 -0.65 10.62
C TYR A 265 -10.52 -1.71 11.59
N LEU A 266 -11.67 -1.46 12.21
CA LEU A 266 -12.26 -2.42 13.16
C LEU A 266 -12.90 -3.64 12.50
N GLY A 267 -13.48 -3.49 11.30
CA GLY A 267 -14.25 -4.56 10.65
C GLY A 267 -13.39 -5.49 9.80
N LEU A 268 -12.65 -4.92 8.85
CA LEU A 268 -11.93 -5.70 7.84
C LEU A 268 -10.47 -5.92 8.24
N PHE A 269 -9.79 -4.83 8.64
CA PHE A 269 -8.36 -4.87 8.91
C PHE A 269 -8.04 -5.70 10.15
N LYS A 270 -8.77 -5.48 11.25
CA LYS A 270 -8.69 -6.32 12.45
C LYS A 270 -8.95 -7.80 12.15
N HIS A 271 -9.97 -8.10 11.35
CA HIS A 271 -10.30 -9.49 10.99
C HIS A 271 -9.20 -10.15 10.13
N MET A 272 -8.63 -9.43 9.16
CA MET A 272 -7.47 -9.94 8.40
C MET A 272 -6.27 -10.16 9.32
N MET A 273 -6.01 -9.24 10.23
CA MET A 273 -4.90 -9.37 11.18
C MET A 273 -5.11 -10.54 12.13
N ASP A 274 -6.32 -10.72 12.67
CA ASP A 274 -6.69 -11.87 13.49
C ASP A 274 -6.57 -13.19 12.72
N TRP A 275 -6.94 -13.20 11.42
CA TRP A 275 -6.77 -14.36 10.54
C TRP A 275 -5.30 -14.67 10.28
N VAL A 276 -4.48 -13.68 9.90
CA VAL A 276 -3.04 -13.85 9.71
C VAL A 276 -2.40 -14.35 10.99
N GLN A 277 -2.71 -13.75 12.15
CA GLN A 277 -2.21 -14.20 13.45
C GLN A 277 -2.66 -15.62 13.81
N GLY A 278 -3.93 -15.96 13.60
CA GLY A 278 -4.49 -17.28 13.91
C GLY A 278 -3.93 -18.39 13.01
N PHE A 279 -3.76 -18.09 11.73
CA PHE A 279 -3.12 -18.97 10.76
C PHE A 279 -1.66 -19.22 11.12
N LEU A 280 -0.93 -18.14 11.40
CA LEU A 280 0.47 -18.20 11.80
C LEU A 280 0.66 -18.99 13.10
N LYS A 281 -0.26 -18.90 14.07
CA LYS A 281 -0.23 -19.73 15.29
C LYS A 281 -0.47 -21.22 15.06
N LYS A 282 -1.22 -21.60 14.02
CA LYS A 282 -1.61 -22.99 13.74
C LYS A 282 -0.56 -23.76 12.93
N HIS A 283 0.29 -23.03 12.21
CA HIS A 283 1.25 -23.60 11.26
C HIS A 283 2.71 -23.19 11.55
N ALA A 284 2.96 -22.65 12.75
CA ALA A 284 4.30 -22.52 13.36
C ALA A 284 4.81 -23.86 13.90
#